data_AF-A0A971Q7L3-F1
#
_entry.id   AF-A0A971Q7L3-F1
#
_cell.length_a   1.000
_cell.length_b   1.000
_cell.length_c   1.000
_cell.angle_alpha   90.00
_cell.angle_beta   90.00
_cell.angle_gamma   90.00
#
_symmetry.space_group_name_H-M   'P 1'
#
loop_
_entity.id
_entity.type
_entity.pdbx_description
1 polymer ?
#
loop_
_entity_poly.entity_id
_entity_poly.type
_entity_poly.pdbx_seq_one_letter_code
_entity_poly.pdbx_strand_id
1 'polypeptide(L)'
;MKRFGWLAFAALALLAGCAHTRELDVALDKNVRVPEKRALVLFADGVRTEVFDAMLDAGQLPNIQRYIVDRGVRARHAVTVVPSITYAATASINTGRYPGHHQIMGNKWFDRTSGQYQDYMYIRTYQEINRDLRAPTIYEILGDRYSVTIQVANYLGATRPIENWMSSGINWFFRRILEVDRLIAVRFELIAECARTTGTWPDYILAYFPAIDEIGHRYGSDSPQYRQALANLDVQVGRICRGLQRNGLLENYYLFFISDHGHVPADRLNSWSVEEFLENDLGIRVVDEMFLEKGNTCERHAYLNDKCDLVLINGGSRRAHLHLRTDEHWFHEPTPQETQEFLAHRADPAPVCRGMTLHQTLAKQTPVRLVAVKAGPDRVEVLHRDARGLIERELRDGVKRYRYTPTAGDPLSYDEPHVKPLLDGQFHDSRTWLAASCRSEFPDFVPQVVEMFDSGRAGQIVIFADRGWDFSPI
;
A
#
# COMPACT_ATOMS: atom_id res chain seq x y z
N MET A 1 53.92 -17.35 -0.47
CA MET A 1 52.63 -16.97 0.17
C MET A 1 52.02 -15.79 -0.59
N LYS A 2 50.70 -15.82 -0.79
CA LYS A 2 49.80 -14.75 -1.28
C LYS A 2 49.73 -14.49 -2.80
N ARG A 3 49.09 -15.44 -3.50
CA ARG A 3 48.31 -15.23 -4.75
C ARG A 3 47.03 -16.08 -4.69
N PHE A 4 46.05 -15.67 -3.89
CA PHE A 4 44.70 -16.23 -3.88
C PHE A 4 43.77 -15.13 -3.35
N GLY A 5 42.94 -14.54 -4.21
CA GLY A 5 42.03 -13.45 -3.80
C GLY A 5 41.16 -12.86 -4.90
N TRP A 6 41.55 -12.98 -6.17
CA TRP A 6 40.80 -12.35 -7.27
C TRP A 6 39.92 -13.31 -8.09
N LEU A 7 40.06 -14.63 -7.90
CA LEU A 7 39.27 -15.64 -8.62
C LEU A 7 37.90 -15.97 -7.98
N ALA A 8 37.65 -15.53 -6.74
CA ALA A 8 36.36 -15.78 -6.07
C ALA A 8 35.25 -14.81 -6.51
N PHE A 9 35.60 -13.61 -7.01
CA PHE A 9 34.61 -12.61 -7.42
C PHE A 9 34.09 -12.81 -8.85
N ALA A 10 34.89 -13.40 -9.75
CA ALA A 10 34.44 -13.73 -11.10
C ALA A 10 33.49 -14.94 -11.14
N ALA A 11 33.57 -15.84 -10.15
CA ALA A 11 32.71 -17.03 -10.07
C ALA A 11 31.26 -16.70 -9.67
N LEU A 12 31.02 -15.62 -8.93
CA LEU A 12 29.66 -15.20 -8.52
C LEU A 12 28.89 -14.48 -9.64
N ALA A 13 29.58 -13.89 -10.62
CA ALA A 13 28.94 -13.25 -11.77
C ALA A 13 28.61 -14.24 -12.91
N LEU A 14 29.38 -15.33 -13.04
CA LEU A 14 29.17 -16.35 -14.09
C LEU A 14 28.13 -17.42 -13.73
N LEU A 15 27.72 -17.53 -12.46
CA LEU A 15 26.64 -18.43 -12.04
C LEU A 15 25.23 -17.89 -12.31
N ALA A 16 25.08 -16.61 -12.67
CA ALA A 16 23.78 -16.02 -12.98
C ALA A 16 23.11 -16.70 -14.18
N GLY A 17 23.87 -17.07 -15.23
CA GLY A 17 23.31 -17.71 -16.43
C GLY A 17 22.81 -19.15 -16.23
N CYS A 18 23.45 -19.92 -15.34
CA CYS A 18 23.03 -21.30 -15.04
C CYS A 18 21.98 -21.40 -13.93
N ALA A 19 21.84 -20.38 -13.09
CA ALA A 19 20.84 -20.32 -12.03
C ALA A 19 19.41 -20.08 -12.55
N HIS A 20 19.24 -19.66 -13.82
CA HIS A 20 17.95 -19.31 -14.40
C HIS A 20 17.01 -20.49 -14.64
N THR A 21 17.54 -21.72 -14.72
CA THR A 21 16.76 -22.94 -15.00
C THR A 21 16.94 -24.03 -13.94
N ARG A 22 17.82 -23.82 -12.96
CA ARG A 22 18.00 -24.78 -11.87
C ARG A 22 16.78 -24.80 -10.97
N GLU A 23 16.27 -26.00 -10.77
CA GLU A 23 15.22 -26.33 -9.81
C GLU A 23 15.73 -26.17 -8.38
N LEU A 24 14.85 -25.66 -7.50
CA LEU A 24 15.22 -25.33 -6.13
C LEU A 24 15.48 -26.60 -5.31
N ASP A 25 16.57 -26.60 -4.54
CA ASP A 25 16.91 -27.67 -3.61
C ASP A 25 16.43 -27.32 -2.19
N VAL A 26 15.27 -27.87 -1.83
CA VAL A 26 14.66 -27.70 -0.50
C VAL A 26 14.59 -29.03 0.28
N ALA A 27 15.56 -29.92 0.05
CA ALA A 27 15.64 -31.20 0.73
C ALA A 27 15.81 -31.03 2.24
N LEU A 28 15.07 -31.82 3.02
CA LEU A 28 15.12 -31.82 4.48
C LEU A 28 15.73 -33.10 5.04
N ASP A 29 16.38 -32.98 6.19
CA ASP A 29 16.83 -34.13 6.96
C ASP A 29 15.62 -34.83 7.61
N LYS A 30 15.72 -36.15 7.84
CA LYS A 30 14.60 -36.97 8.36
C LYS A 30 14.10 -36.53 9.75
N ASN A 31 14.94 -35.83 10.52
CA ASN A 31 14.63 -35.33 11.85
C ASN A 31 13.95 -33.95 11.84
N VAL A 32 13.84 -33.28 10.69
CA VAL A 32 13.14 -32.00 10.58
C VAL A 32 11.64 -32.26 10.68
N ARG A 33 11.02 -31.68 11.71
CA ARG A 33 9.55 -31.70 11.85
C ARG A 33 8.93 -30.83 10.76
N VAL A 34 7.97 -31.37 10.02
CA VAL A 34 7.17 -30.60 9.06
C VAL A 34 5.74 -30.45 9.62
N PRO A 35 5.23 -29.23 9.87
CA PRO A 35 3.87 -29.03 10.36
C PRO A 35 2.83 -29.61 9.40
N GLU A 36 1.78 -30.27 9.88
CA GLU A 36 0.80 -30.97 9.01
C GLU A 36 0.11 -30.02 8.02
N LYS A 37 -0.32 -28.84 8.50
CA LYS A 37 -0.92 -27.77 7.69
C LYS A 37 0.00 -26.57 7.71
N ARG A 38 0.23 -25.98 6.54
CA ARG A 38 1.14 -24.85 6.35
C ARG A 38 0.49 -23.82 5.45
N ALA A 39 0.91 -22.56 5.55
CA ALA A 39 0.45 -21.50 4.65
C ALA A 39 1.65 -20.84 3.96
N LEU A 40 1.51 -20.62 2.65
CA LEU A 40 2.48 -19.88 1.85
C LEU A 40 1.74 -18.77 1.10
N VAL A 41 2.11 -17.53 1.39
CA VAL A 41 1.62 -16.34 0.72
C VAL A 41 2.68 -15.86 -0.27
N LEU A 42 2.36 -15.96 -1.54
CA LEU A 42 3.07 -15.36 -2.67
C LEU A 42 2.47 -13.98 -2.91
N PHE A 43 3.13 -12.96 -2.38
CA PHE A 43 2.68 -11.58 -2.45
C PHE A 43 3.40 -10.87 -3.60
N ALA A 44 2.69 -10.59 -4.69
CA ALA A 44 3.18 -9.83 -5.82
C ALA A 44 2.70 -8.37 -5.74
N ASP A 45 3.63 -7.43 -5.65
CA ASP A 45 3.33 -5.99 -5.52
C ASP A 45 2.73 -5.45 -6.83
N GLY A 46 1.65 -4.67 -6.78
CA GLY A 46 1.22 -3.85 -7.91
C GLY A 46 0.68 -4.64 -9.13
N VAL A 47 0.02 -5.79 -8.92
CA VAL A 47 -0.54 -6.61 -10.00
C VAL A 47 -1.87 -6.02 -10.47
N ARG A 48 -1.87 -5.53 -11.72
CA ARG A 48 -3.08 -5.06 -12.40
C ARG A 48 -3.92 -6.25 -12.87
N THR A 49 -5.15 -6.33 -12.36
CA THR A 49 -6.07 -7.44 -12.60
C THR A 49 -6.37 -7.68 -14.07
N GLU A 50 -6.59 -6.63 -14.88
CA GLU A 50 -6.97 -6.81 -16.29
C GLU A 50 -5.84 -7.45 -17.11
N VAL A 51 -4.59 -7.06 -16.84
CA VAL A 51 -3.43 -7.61 -17.55
C VAL A 51 -3.16 -9.04 -17.11
N PHE A 52 -3.24 -9.31 -15.80
CA PHE A 52 -3.11 -10.65 -15.25
C PHE A 52 -4.14 -11.61 -15.85
N ASP A 53 -5.40 -11.20 -15.92
CA ASP A 53 -6.50 -12.00 -16.47
C ASP A 53 -6.32 -12.27 -17.95
N ALA A 54 -5.98 -11.24 -18.73
CA ALA A 54 -5.71 -11.40 -20.15
C ALA A 54 -4.55 -12.36 -20.43
N MET A 55 -3.49 -12.33 -19.61
CA MET A 55 -2.36 -13.25 -19.73
C MET A 55 -2.72 -14.68 -19.30
N LEU A 56 -3.53 -14.82 -18.25
CA LEU A 56 -4.02 -16.13 -17.80
C LEU A 56 -4.89 -16.80 -18.87
N ASP A 57 -5.87 -16.06 -19.41
CA ASP A 57 -6.78 -16.52 -20.46
C ASP A 57 -6.03 -16.88 -21.75
N ALA A 58 -4.95 -16.16 -22.06
CA ALA A 58 -4.06 -16.45 -23.19
C ALA A 58 -3.09 -17.63 -22.93
N GLY A 59 -3.14 -18.28 -21.77
CA GLY A 59 -2.26 -19.39 -21.41
C GLY A 59 -0.80 -18.99 -21.16
N GLN A 60 -0.54 -17.70 -20.90
CA GLN A 60 0.81 -17.14 -20.73
C GLN A 60 1.35 -17.26 -19.29
N LEU A 61 0.51 -17.68 -18.34
CA LEU A 61 0.86 -17.90 -16.93
C LEU A 61 0.64 -19.37 -16.51
N PRO A 62 1.32 -20.34 -17.14
CA PRO A 62 1.01 -21.76 -16.97
C PRO A 62 1.29 -22.31 -15.57
N ASN A 63 2.26 -21.77 -14.84
CA ASN A 63 2.56 -22.26 -13.48
C ASN A 63 1.52 -21.75 -12.47
N ILE A 64 1.15 -20.48 -12.55
CA ILE A 64 0.10 -19.89 -11.71
C ILE A 64 -1.23 -20.59 -12.01
N GLN A 65 -1.56 -20.81 -13.29
CA GLN A 65 -2.73 -21.60 -13.68
C GLN A 65 -2.72 -22.96 -12.99
N ARG A 66 -1.65 -23.74 -13.18
CA ARG A 66 -1.54 -25.11 -12.68
C ARG A 66 -1.57 -25.22 -11.15
N TYR A 67 -0.82 -24.37 -10.45
CA TYR A 67 -0.59 -24.53 -9.01
C TYR A 67 -1.59 -23.75 -8.15
N ILE A 68 -2.12 -22.64 -8.65
CA ILE A 68 -3.00 -21.75 -7.88
C ILE A 68 -4.44 -21.83 -8.40
N VAL A 69 -4.67 -21.64 -9.69
CA VAL A 69 -6.02 -21.49 -10.25
C VAL A 69 -6.73 -22.85 -10.34
N ASP A 70 -6.11 -23.84 -10.99
CA ASP A 70 -6.70 -25.17 -11.22
C ASP A 70 -6.96 -25.97 -9.94
N ARG A 71 -6.25 -25.60 -8.85
CA ARG A 71 -6.31 -26.28 -7.55
C ARG A 71 -6.96 -25.41 -6.46
N GLY A 72 -7.50 -24.24 -6.80
CA GLY A 72 -7.88 -23.22 -5.83
C GLY A 72 -9.21 -22.54 -6.10
N VAL A 73 -9.43 -21.45 -5.37
CA VAL A 73 -10.59 -20.57 -5.52
C VAL A 73 -10.07 -19.16 -5.80
N ARG A 74 -10.71 -18.46 -6.74
CA ARG A 74 -10.33 -17.11 -7.15
C ARG A 74 -11.40 -16.10 -6.80
N ALA A 75 -11.03 -15.06 -6.07
CA ALA A 75 -11.85 -13.86 -5.90
C ALA A 75 -11.67 -12.95 -7.12
N ARG A 76 -12.75 -12.71 -7.89
CA ARG A 76 -12.70 -11.86 -9.10
C ARG A 76 -12.61 -10.37 -8.79
N HIS A 77 -13.08 -9.94 -7.62
CA HIS A 77 -13.07 -8.56 -7.18
C HIS A 77 -12.41 -8.50 -5.79
N ALA A 78 -11.08 -8.47 -5.76
CA ALA A 78 -10.31 -8.23 -4.56
C ALA A 78 -10.09 -6.72 -4.42
N VAL A 79 -10.75 -6.10 -3.43
CA VAL A 79 -10.68 -4.66 -3.18
C VAL A 79 -9.60 -4.40 -2.13
N THR A 80 -8.67 -3.51 -2.46
CA THR A 80 -7.60 -3.07 -1.55
C THR A 80 -8.11 -2.07 -0.52
N VAL A 81 -7.24 -1.71 0.41
CA VAL A 81 -7.52 -0.66 1.39
C VAL A 81 -7.42 0.73 0.77
N VAL A 82 -8.12 1.71 1.34
CA VAL A 82 -7.91 3.13 1.10
C VAL A 82 -6.95 3.61 2.17
N PRO A 83 -5.73 4.03 1.80
CA PRO A 83 -5.19 4.20 0.45
C PRO A 83 -4.58 2.94 -0.18
N SER A 84 -4.69 2.81 -1.50
CA SER A 84 -4.15 1.68 -2.28
C SER A 84 -2.65 1.82 -2.52
N ILE A 85 -1.84 1.66 -1.47
CA ILE A 85 -0.39 1.84 -1.51
C ILE A 85 0.35 0.82 -0.65
N THR A 86 1.53 0.38 -1.09
CA THR A 86 2.29 -0.77 -0.57
C THR A 86 2.36 -0.86 0.95
N TYR A 87 2.84 0.16 1.66
CA TYR A 87 3.02 0.06 3.12
C TYR A 87 1.68 -0.01 3.88
N ALA A 88 0.65 0.70 3.42
CA ALA A 88 -0.67 0.65 4.02
C ALA A 88 -1.31 -0.72 3.81
N ALA A 89 -1.32 -1.20 2.56
CA ALA A 89 -1.91 -2.47 2.19
C ALA A 89 -1.14 -3.67 2.79
N THR A 90 0.19 -3.65 2.82
CA THR A 90 1.00 -4.69 3.48
C THR A 90 0.70 -4.77 4.97
N ALA A 91 0.58 -3.63 5.65
CA ALA A 91 0.18 -3.59 7.05
C ALA A 91 -1.24 -4.14 7.24
N SER A 92 -2.17 -3.83 6.35
CA SER A 92 -3.53 -4.38 6.38
C SER A 92 -3.56 -5.90 6.14
N ILE A 93 -2.78 -6.42 5.18
CA ILE A 93 -2.62 -7.86 4.93
C ILE A 93 -2.11 -8.57 6.18
N ASN A 94 -1.10 -8.00 6.84
CA ASN A 94 -0.49 -8.61 8.02
C ASN A 94 -1.34 -8.47 9.30
N THR A 95 -2.30 -7.55 9.38
CA THR A 95 -3.04 -7.27 10.63
C THR A 95 -4.55 -7.54 10.53
N GLY A 96 -5.10 -7.63 9.32
CA GLY A 96 -6.54 -7.69 9.08
C GLY A 96 -7.28 -6.40 9.46
N ARG A 97 -6.58 -5.26 9.56
CA ARG A 97 -7.13 -3.96 9.95
C ARG A 97 -7.03 -2.95 8.80
N TYR A 98 -7.91 -1.94 8.79
CA TYR A 98 -7.77 -0.80 7.88
C TYR A 98 -6.62 0.14 8.32
N PRO A 99 -6.08 0.96 7.40
CA PRO A 99 -5.01 1.94 7.65
C PRO A 99 -5.22 2.83 8.88
N GLY A 100 -6.44 3.33 9.05
CA GLY A 100 -6.79 4.18 10.19
C GLY A 100 -6.71 3.49 11.55
N HIS A 101 -6.59 2.15 11.60
CA HIS A 101 -6.55 1.35 12.84
C HIS A 101 -5.16 0.82 13.14
N HIS A 102 -4.43 0.34 12.13
CA HIS A 102 -3.03 -0.07 12.31
C HIS A 102 -2.03 1.10 12.22
N GLN A 103 -2.53 2.31 11.92
CA GLN A 103 -1.81 3.58 11.88
C GLN A 103 -0.77 3.74 10.76
N ILE A 104 -0.74 2.86 9.76
CA ILE A 104 0.17 2.99 8.61
C ILE A 104 -0.63 3.54 7.44
N MET A 105 -0.55 4.85 7.24
CA MET A 105 -1.38 5.59 6.26
C MET A 105 -0.75 5.67 4.86
N GLY A 106 0.35 4.97 4.63
CA GLY A 106 1.01 4.83 3.34
C GLY A 106 2.52 4.76 3.47
N ASN A 107 3.21 4.96 2.35
CA ASN A 107 4.68 5.00 2.31
C ASN A 107 5.23 6.19 3.09
N LYS A 108 4.45 7.29 3.13
CA LYS A 108 4.72 8.49 3.90
C LYS A 108 3.51 8.84 4.76
N TRP A 109 3.76 9.37 5.95
CA TRP A 109 2.72 9.89 6.84
C TRP A 109 3.28 10.95 7.79
N PHE A 110 2.40 11.79 8.32
CA PHE A 110 2.71 12.77 9.35
C PHE A 110 1.82 12.53 10.58
N ASP A 111 2.41 12.53 11.76
CA ASP A 111 1.70 12.48 13.03
C ASP A 111 1.73 13.85 13.70
N ARG A 112 0.56 14.50 13.72
CA ARG A 112 0.36 15.82 14.34
C ARG A 112 0.83 15.87 15.79
N THR A 113 0.52 14.84 16.57
CA THR A 113 0.75 14.83 18.02
C THR A 113 2.23 14.84 18.36
N SER A 114 3.04 14.14 17.56
CA SER A 114 4.50 14.05 17.77
C SER A 114 5.30 14.99 16.87
N GLY A 115 4.66 15.60 15.88
CA GLY A 115 5.32 16.36 14.80
C GLY A 115 6.18 15.46 13.90
N GLN A 116 6.07 14.14 14.01
CA GLN A 116 6.89 13.20 13.27
C GLN A 116 6.38 13.08 11.82
N TYR A 117 7.29 13.27 10.88
CA TYR A 117 7.14 12.82 9.50
C TYR A 117 7.90 11.53 9.33
N GLN A 118 7.31 10.58 8.62
CA GLN A 118 7.92 9.31 8.31
C GLN A 118 7.86 9.06 6.82
N ASP A 119 8.99 8.65 6.24
CA ASP A 119 9.08 8.19 4.85
C ASP A 119 9.79 6.84 4.82
N TYR A 120 9.09 5.79 4.41
CA TYR A 120 9.64 4.44 4.33
C TYR A 120 10.41 4.14 3.04
N MET A 121 10.49 5.09 2.10
CA MET A 121 11.11 4.87 0.79
C MET A 121 12.64 4.87 0.81
N TYR A 122 13.27 5.04 1.98
CA TYR A 122 14.72 5.04 2.13
C TYR A 122 15.23 3.77 2.82
N ILE A 123 16.42 3.32 2.42
CA ILE A 123 17.11 2.15 3.00
C ILE A 123 17.29 2.27 4.53
N ARG A 124 17.34 3.49 5.07
CA ARG A 124 17.50 3.71 6.52
C ARG A 124 16.19 3.60 7.30
N THR A 125 15.05 3.80 6.64
CA THR A 125 13.75 3.99 7.29
C THR A 125 12.73 2.92 6.90
N TYR A 126 12.95 2.16 5.82
CA TYR A 126 12.00 1.18 5.29
C TYR A 126 11.52 0.12 6.29
N GLN A 127 12.26 -0.11 7.37
CA GLN A 127 11.93 -1.07 8.44
C GLN A 127 11.26 -0.43 9.65
N GLU A 128 11.21 0.90 9.74
CA GLU A 128 10.63 1.60 10.87
C GLU A 128 9.12 1.37 10.99
N ILE A 129 8.48 0.88 9.92
CA ILE A 129 7.11 0.33 10.00
C ILE A 129 6.93 -0.65 11.16
N ASN A 130 7.93 -1.47 11.50
CA ASN A 130 7.85 -2.43 12.61
C ASN A 130 7.77 -1.75 13.98
N ARG A 131 8.25 -0.51 14.10
CA ARG A 131 8.10 0.33 15.30
C ARG A 131 6.80 1.13 15.28
N ASP A 132 6.36 1.55 14.09
CA ASP A 132 5.29 2.52 13.92
C ASP A 132 3.89 1.91 13.80
N LEU A 133 3.81 0.59 13.55
CA LEU A 133 2.58 -0.19 13.50
C LEU A 133 1.89 -0.21 14.88
N ARG A 134 0.56 -0.14 14.89
CA ARG A 134 -0.27 -0.14 16.11
C ARG A 134 -1.40 -1.16 16.04
N ALA A 135 -1.10 -2.37 15.56
CA ALA A 135 -2.01 -3.50 15.60
C ALA A 135 -1.19 -4.81 15.64
N PRO A 136 -1.68 -5.87 16.31
CA PRO A 136 -1.03 -7.17 16.29
C PRO A 136 -0.92 -7.71 14.86
N THR A 137 0.26 -8.16 14.48
CA THR A 137 0.46 -8.85 13.21
C THR A 137 -0.01 -10.29 13.30
N ILE A 138 -0.19 -10.94 12.13
CA ILE A 138 -0.41 -12.38 12.03
C ILE A 138 0.71 -13.16 12.71
N TYR A 139 1.95 -12.65 12.67
CA TYR A 139 3.09 -13.30 13.31
C TYR A 139 2.96 -13.30 14.83
N GLU A 140 2.53 -12.18 15.42
CA GLU A 140 2.26 -12.10 16.86
C GLU A 140 1.05 -12.97 17.26
N ILE A 141 0.02 -13.05 16.41
CA ILE A 141 -1.15 -13.92 16.63
C ILE A 141 -0.76 -15.41 16.55
N LEU A 142 0.17 -15.76 15.67
CA LEU A 142 0.68 -17.14 15.53
C LEU A 142 1.49 -17.59 16.75
N GLY A 143 1.96 -16.66 17.60
CA GLY A 143 2.71 -16.95 18.81
C GLY A 143 4.02 -17.69 18.50
N ASP A 144 4.25 -18.81 19.18
CA ASP A 144 5.50 -19.59 19.06
C ASP A 144 5.61 -20.42 17.76
N ARG A 145 4.65 -20.31 16.83
CA ARG A 145 4.71 -21.03 15.55
C ARG A 145 5.81 -20.47 14.68
N TYR A 146 6.50 -21.36 13.98
CA TYR A 146 7.68 -20.95 13.20
C TYR A 146 7.24 -20.24 11.92
N SER A 147 7.51 -18.94 11.84
CA SER A 147 7.13 -18.09 10.70
C SER A 147 8.36 -17.51 10.00
N VAL A 148 8.29 -17.43 8.67
CA VAL A 148 9.33 -16.84 7.83
C VAL A 148 8.74 -15.75 6.95
N THR A 149 9.45 -14.64 6.83
CA THR A 149 9.18 -13.61 5.82
C THR A 149 10.35 -13.49 4.86
N ILE A 150 10.08 -13.24 3.58
CA ILE A 150 11.10 -12.98 2.57
C ILE A 150 10.83 -11.62 1.92
N GLN A 151 11.75 -10.68 2.15
CA GLN A 151 11.72 -9.30 1.66
C GLN A 151 10.44 -8.51 2.01
N VAL A 152 9.81 -8.84 3.13
CA VAL A 152 8.63 -8.11 3.61
C VAL A 152 9.10 -6.98 4.51
N ALA A 153 8.60 -5.75 4.34
CA ALA A 153 9.01 -4.62 5.18
C ALA A 153 8.45 -4.71 6.61
N ASN A 154 7.20 -5.16 6.77
CA ASN A 154 6.55 -5.40 8.05
C ASN A 154 6.62 -6.88 8.43
N TYR A 155 7.43 -7.19 9.43
CA TYR A 155 7.67 -8.55 9.94
C TYR A 155 7.69 -8.59 11.48
N LEU A 156 7.08 -7.59 12.15
CA LEU A 156 7.02 -7.52 13.60
C LEU A 156 6.41 -8.82 14.16
N GLY A 157 7.16 -9.54 14.99
CA GLY A 157 6.78 -10.83 15.57
C GLY A 157 7.14 -12.05 14.73
N ALA A 158 7.63 -11.91 13.49
CA ALA A 158 8.04 -13.05 12.68
C ALA A 158 9.27 -13.74 13.28
N THR A 159 9.30 -15.07 13.25
CA THR A 159 10.43 -15.83 13.83
C THR A 159 11.71 -15.65 13.03
N ARG A 160 11.61 -15.56 11.70
CA ARG A 160 12.77 -15.45 10.81
C ARG A 160 12.50 -14.52 9.62
N PRO A 161 12.83 -13.22 9.74
CA PRO A 161 12.82 -12.31 8.59
C PRO A 161 14.06 -12.50 7.70
N ILE A 162 13.85 -12.60 6.39
CA ILE A 162 14.88 -12.69 5.35
C ILE A 162 14.79 -11.46 4.46
N GLU A 163 15.52 -10.40 4.79
CA GLU A 163 15.29 -9.05 4.25
C GLU A 163 15.90 -8.80 2.87
N ASN A 164 16.92 -9.56 2.48
CA ASN A 164 17.63 -9.45 1.20
C ASN A 164 18.22 -8.06 0.86
N TRP A 165 18.19 -7.07 1.76
CA TRP A 165 18.46 -5.65 1.46
C TRP A 165 19.74 -5.43 0.62
N MET A 166 20.85 -6.09 0.97
CA MET A 166 22.12 -5.92 0.26
C MET A 166 22.06 -6.52 -1.14
N SER A 167 21.57 -7.77 -1.25
CA SER A 167 21.48 -8.51 -2.50
C SER A 167 20.43 -7.92 -3.45
N SER A 168 19.27 -7.50 -2.94
CA SER A 168 18.23 -6.83 -3.72
C SER A 168 18.66 -5.41 -4.07
N GLY A 169 19.28 -4.68 -3.15
CA GLY A 169 19.84 -3.34 -3.38
C GLY A 169 20.89 -3.30 -4.49
N ILE A 170 21.80 -4.28 -4.56
CA ILE A 170 22.76 -4.40 -5.67
C ILE A 170 22.02 -4.62 -7.00
N ASN A 171 21.03 -5.52 -7.03
CA ASN A 171 20.26 -5.77 -8.26
C ASN A 171 19.46 -4.54 -8.69
N TRP A 172 18.82 -3.83 -7.76
CA TRP A 172 18.16 -2.55 -8.03
C TRP A 172 19.11 -1.51 -8.58
N PHE A 173 20.27 -1.34 -7.96
CA PHE A 173 21.32 -0.40 -8.42
C PHE A 173 21.74 -0.68 -9.87
N PHE A 174 21.93 -1.95 -10.22
CA PHE A 174 22.25 -2.37 -11.60
C PHE A 174 21.02 -2.53 -12.51
N ARG A 175 19.83 -2.08 -12.07
CA ARG A 175 18.55 -2.17 -12.81
C ARG A 175 18.13 -3.59 -13.21
N ARG A 176 18.59 -4.59 -12.47
CA ARG A 176 18.29 -6.01 -12.65
C ARG A 176 17.03 -6.42 -11.85
N ILE A 177 15.92 -5.72 -12.08
CA ILE A 177 14.71 -5.81 -11.26
C ILE A 177 14.13 -7.25 -11.24
N LEU A 178 14.10 -7.91 -12.40
CA LEU A 178 13.62 -9.30 -12.50
C LEU A 178 14.47 -10.31 -11.72
N GLU A 179 15.75 -10.00 -11.46
CA GLU A 179 16.63 -10.84 -10.63
C GLU A 179 16.25 -10.79 -9.16
N VAL A 180 15.60 -9.70 -8.71
CA VAL A 180 15.11 -9.60 -7.32
C VAL A 180 14.08 -10.70 -7.06
N ASP A 181 13.07 -10.85 -7.93
CA ASP A 181 12.10 -11.95 -7.81
C ASP A 181 12.75 -13.34 -7.84
N ARG A 182 13.79 -13.52 -8.65
CA ARG A 182 14.53 -14.79 -8.71
C ARG A 182 15.27 -15.07 -7.42
N LEU A 183 15.85 -14.03 -6.82
CA LEU A 183 16.48 -14.12 -5.51
C LEU A 183 15.46 -14.54 -4.45
N ILE A 184 14.22 -14.02 -4.48
CA ILE A 184 13.15 -14.42 -3.57
C ILE A 184 12.86 -15.92 -3.68
N ALA A 185 12.72 -16.45 -4.90
CA ALA A 185 12.53 -17.88 -5.11
C ALA A 185 13.70 -18.71 -4.54
N VAL A 186 14.95 -18.26 -4.76
CA VAL A 186 16.15 -18.94 -4.23
C VAL A 186 16.20 -18.93 -2.70
N ARG A 187 15.57 -17.95 -2.01
CA ARG A 187 15.54 -17.94 -0.54
C ARG A 187 14.75 -19.09 0.08
N PHE A 188 13.98 -19.87 -0.69
CA PHE A 188 13.40 -21.11 -0.18
C PHE A 188 14.47 -22.17 0.16
N GLU A 189 15.63 -22.16 -0.51
CA GLU A 189 16.76 -23.04 -0.15
C GLU A 189 17.33 -22.65 1.22
N LEU A 190 17.38 -21.34 1.52
CA LEU A 190 17.78 -20.84 2.84
C LEU A 190 16.76 -21.22 3.93
N ILE A 191 15.47 -21.30 3.60
CA ILE A 191 14.45 -21.82 4.53
C ILE A 191 14.73 -23.28 4.87
N ALA A 192 15.08 -24.11 3.89
CA ALA A 192 15.46 -25.50 4.13
C ALA A 192 16.72 -25.62 5.01
N GLU A 193 17.73 -24.79 4.77
CA GLU A 193 18.92 -24.72 5.61
C GLU A 193 18.59 -24.30 7.06
N CYS A 194 17.73 -23.30 7.21
CA CYS A 194 17.26 -22.87 8.52
C CYS A 194 16.48 -24.01 9.21
N ALA A 195 15.59 -24.70 8.49
CA ALA A 195 14.81 -25.82 9.02
C ALA A 195 15.68 -27.00 9.48
N ARG A 196 16.78 -27.29 8.78
CA ARG A 196 17.77 -28.30 9.20
C ARG A 196 18.45 -27.93 10.52
N THR A 197 18.63 -26.64 10.77
CA THR A 197 19.27 -26.13 12.00
C THR A 197 18.28 -26.00 13.15
N THR A 198 17.06 -25.52 12.89
CA THR A 198 16.01 -25.34 13.91
C THR A 198 15.25 -26.63 14.22
N GLY A 199 15.39 -27.66 13.39
CA GLY A 199 14.68 -28.93 13.51
C GLY A 199 13.21 -28.84 13.11
N THR A 200 12.74 -27.73 12.54
CA THR A 200 11.35 -27.56 12.10
C THR A 200 11.24 -26.72 10.84
N TRP A 201 10.36 -27.13 9.93
CA TRP A 201 9.94 -26.36 8.78
C TRP A 201 8.89 -25.30 9.18
N PRO A 202 8.80 -24.13 8.51
CA PRO A 202 7.83 -23.08 8.87
C PRO A 202 6.36 -23.51 8.75
N ASP A 203 5.54 -23.06 9.69
CA ASP A 203 4.07 -23.10 9.63
C ASP A 203 3.53 -22.06 8.63
N TYR A 204 4.17 -20.89 8.55
CA TYR A 204 3.76 -19.75 7.74
C TYR A 204 4.94 -19.12 7.01
N ILE A 205 4.78 -18.89 5.71
CA ILE A 205 5.75 -18.19 4.87
C ILE A 205 5.03 -17.06 4.12
N LEU A 206 5.54 -15.84 4.20
CA LEU A 206 5.16 -14.74 3.31
C LEU A 206 6.37 -14.33 2.47
N ALA A 207 6.26 -14.44 1.15
CA ALA A 207 7.30 -14.05 0.20
C ALA A 207 6.81 -12.91 -0.69
N TYR A 208 7.51 -11.78 -0.63
CA TYR A 208 7.16 -10.55 -1.36
C TYR A 208 8.00 -10.41 -2.64
N PHE A 209 7.33 -10.16 -3.76
CA PHE A 209 7.88 -10.04 -5.11
C PHE A 209 7.63 -8.62 -5.66
N PRO A 210 8.64 -7.72 -5.62
CA PRO A 210 8.46 -6.31 -5.97
C PRO A 210 8.57 -6.00 -7.47
N ALA A 211 9.04 -6.95 -8.30
CA ALA A 211 9.55 -6.57 -9.61
C ALA A 211 8.46 -6.04 -10.55
N ILE A 212 7.23 -6.56 -10.46
CA ILE A 212 6.15 -6.18 -11.36
C ILE A 212 5.69 -4.74 -11.13
N ASP A 213 5.56 -4.30 -9.88
CA ASP A 213 5.27 -2.91 -9.51
C ASP A 213 6.35 -1.92 -9.98
N GLU A 214 7.62 -2.20 -9.67
CA GLU A 214 8.76 -1.36 -10.06
C GLU A 214 8.87 -1.22 -11.61
N ILE A 215 8.58 -2.30 -12.33
CA ILE A 215 8.51 -2.27 -13.80
C ILE A 215 7.29 -1.48 -14.28
N GLY A 216 6.15 -1.59 -13.59
CA GLY A 216 4.94 -0.81 -13.83
C GLY A 216 5.19 0.69 -13.71
N HIS A 217 5.84 1.13 -12.64
CA HIS A 217 6.20 2.54 -12.45
C HIS A 217 7.12 3.07 -13.56
N ARG A 218 8.07 2.25 -14.00
CA ARG A 218 9.08 2.68 -14.98
C ARG A 218 8.58 2.72 -16.42
N TYR A 219 7.77 1.73 -16.82
CA TYR A 219 7.38 1.53 -18.22
C TYR A 219 5.87 1.63 -18.46
N GLY A 220 5.05 1.68 -17.42
CA GLY A 220 3.59 1.62 -17.48
C GLY A 220 3.07 0.19 -17.48
N SER A 221 1.88 -0.02 -16.93
CA SER A 221 1.27 -1.35 -16.79
C SER A 221 0.72 -1.95 -18.09
N ASP A 222 0.62 -1.16 -19.16
CA ASP A 222 0.28 -1.64 -20.51
C ASP A 222 1.52 -2.09 -21.32
N SER A 223 2.73 -1.93 -20.77
CA SER A 223 3.97 -2.18 -21.50
C SER A 223 4.29 -3.67 -21.71
N PRO A 224 5.03 -4.03 -22.78
CA PRO A 224 5.60 -5.37 -22.93
C PRO A 224 6.47 -5.80 -21.74
N GLN A 225 7.18 -4.85 -21.11
CA GLN A 225 8.02 -5.09 -19.95
C GLN A 225 7.20 -5.54 -18.74
N TYR A 226 6.02 -4.95 -18.52
CA TYR A 226 5.11 -5.36 -17.46
C TYR A 226 4.62 -6.79 -17.66
N ARG A 227 4.23 -7.16 -18.90
CA ARG A 227 3.88 -8.55 -19.25
C ARG A 227 5.06 -9.51 -19.06
N GLN A 228 6.27 -9.09 -19.41
CA GLN A 228 7.49 -9.89 -19.18
C GLN A 228 7.77 -10.09 -17.67
N ALA A 229 7.50 -9.09 -16.84
CA ALA A 229 7.64 -9.21 -15.39
C ALA A 229 6.61 -10.19 -14.80
N LEU A 230 5.35 -10.19 -15.26
CA LEU A 230 4.37 -11.21 -14.88
C LEU A 230 4.78 -12.62 -15.30
N ALA A 231 5.32 -12.78 -16.52
CA ALA A 231 5.85 -14.06 -16.97
C ALA A 231 7.06 -14.52 -16.13
N ASN A 232 7.94 -13.60 -15.72
CA ASN A 232 9.05 -13.90 -14.82
C ASN A 232 8.56 -14.38 -13.45
N LEU A 233 7.53 -13.72 -12.90
CA LEU A 233 6.87 -14.11 -11.66
C LEU A 233 6.24 -15.50 -11.77
N ASP A 234 5.52 -15.80 -12.86
CA ASP A 234 4.98 -17.15 -13.13
C ASP A 234 6.06 -18.23 -13.09
N VAL A 235 7.22 -17.96 -13.71
CA VAL A 235 8.36 -18.88 -13.66
C VAL A 235 8.84 -19.08 -12.21
N GLN A 236 8.90 -18.03 -11.39
CA GLN A 236 9.32 -18.13 -9.99
C GLN A 236 8.33 -18.92 -9.14
N VAL A 237 7.03 -18.68 -9.30
CA VAL A 237 5.96 -19.46 -8.66
C VAL A 237 6.11 -20.94 -9.02
N GLY A 238 6.36 -21.24 -10.30
CA GLY A 238 6.62 -22.60 -10.77
C GLY A 238 7.84 -23.25 -10.12
N ARG A 239 8.96 -22.52 -10.01
CA ARG A 239 10.19 -23.00 -9.36
C ARG A 239 9.96 -23.33 -7.88
N ILE A 240 9.26 -22.47 -7.16
CA ILE A 240 8.90 -22.67 -5.75
C ILE A 240 8.02 -23.91 -5.60
N CYS A 241 6.92 -23.97 -6.35
CA CYS A 241 5.96 -25.08 -6.24
C CYS A 241 6.58 -26.42 -6.63
N ARG A 242 7.38 -26.47 -7.71
CA ARG A 242 8.10 -27.69 -8.11
C ARG A 242 9.15 -28.11 -7.09
N GLY A 243 9.91 -27.16 -6.54
CA GLY A 243 10.87 -27.44 -5.47
C GLY A 243 10.19 -28.08 -4.25
N LEU A 244 9.09 -27.48 -3.78
CA LEU A 244 8.29 -28.03 -2.68
C LEU A 244 7.70 -29.40 -3.04
N GLN A 245 7.17 -29.58 -4.25
CA GLN A 245 6.52 -30.82 -4.67
C GLN A 245 7.50 -32.00 -4.70
N ARG A 246 8.69 -31.79 -5.28
CA ARG A 246 9.72 -32.84 -5.41
C ARG A 246 10.25 -33.31 -4.06
N ASN A 247 10.16 -32.47 -3.04
CA ASN A 247 10.58 -32.78 -1.67
C ASN A 247 9.39 -33.22 -0.78
N GLY A 248 8.21 -33.47 -1.36
CA GLY A 248 7.03 -33.92 -0.61
C GLY A 248 6.43 -32.85 0.31
N LEU A 249 6.83 -31.59 0.14
CA LEU A 249 6.41 -30.47 0.99
C LEU A 249 5.17 -29.75 0.46
N LEU A 250 4.87 -29.82 -0.84
CA LEU A 250 3.79 -29.01 -1.43
C LEU A 250 2.40 -29.42 -0.93
N GLU A 251 2.15 -30.72 -0.76
CA GLU A 251 0.85 -31.20 -0.31
C GLU A 251 0.58 -30.74 1.14
N ASN A 252 -0.65 -30.30 1.42
CA ASN A 252 -1.07 -29.64 2.67
C ASN A 252 -0.56 -28.20 2.90
N TYR A 253 -0.08 -27.51 1.87
CA TYR A 253 -0.02 -26.06 1.87
C TYR A 253 -1.37 -25.43 1.48
N TYR A 254 -1.79 -24.42 2.23
CA TYR A 254 -2.65 -23.37 1.71
C TYR A 254 -1.78 -22.36 0.96
N LEU A 255 -1.93 -22.33 -0.36
CA LEU A 255 -1.23 -21.38 -1.23
C LEU A 255 -2.11 -20.16 -1.49
N PHE A 256 -1.56 -18.98 -1.25
CA PHE A 256 -2.20 -17.72 -1.55
C PHE A 256 -1.35 -16.98 -2.58
N PHE A 257 -1.96 -16.54 -3.67
CA PHE A 257 -1.38 -15.56 -4.58
C PHE A 257 -2.16 -14.26 -4.42
N ILE A 258 -1.51 -13.23 -3.91
CA ILE A 258 -2.17 -11.95 -3.59
C ILE A 258 -1.38 -10.79 -4.16
N SER A 259 -2.06 -9.66 -4.27
CA SER A 259 -1.47 -8.36 -4.54
C SER A 259 -2.07 -7.33 -3.60
N ASP A 260 -1.30 -6.29 -3.32
CA ASP A 260 -1.67 -5.18 -2.46
C ASP A 260 -2.47 -4.11 -3.19
N HIS A 261 -2.13 -3.80 -4.43
CA HIS A 261 -2.86 -2.84 -5.26
C HIS A 261 -2.71 -3.12 -6.76
N GLY A 262 -3.52 -2.42 -7.55
CA GLY A 262 -3.38 -2.41 -9.00
C GLY A 262 -2.38 -1.37 -9.49
N HIS A 263 -2.49 -1.04 -10.78
CA HIS A 263 -1.69 -0.02 -11.43
C HIS A 263 -2.58 0.73 -12.43
N VAL A 264 -2.57 2.06 -12.39
CA VAL A 264 -3.37 2.90 -13.30
C VAL A 264 -2.42 3.62 -14.27
N PRO A 265 -2.68 3.62 -15.58
CA PRO A 265 -1.93 4.47 -16.51
C PRO A 265 -2.07 5.94 -16.11
N ALA A 266 -0.95 6.59 -15.79
CA ALA A 266 -0.87 8.04 -15.71
C ALA A 266 -0.24 8.54 -17.01
N ASP A 267 -0.81 9.58 -17.61
CA ASP A 267 -0.16 10.25 -18.71
C ASP A 267 0.94 11.11 -18.10
N ARG A 268 2.19 10.88 -18.50
CA ARG A 268 3.35 11.64 -18.00
C ARG A 268 3.25 13.15 -18.28
N LEU A 269 2.35 13.56 -19.17
CA LEU A 269 2.06 14.97 -19.47
C LEU A 269 1.01 15.60 -18.53
N ASN A 270 0.30 14.80 -17.74
CA ASN A 270 -0.78 15.24 -16.86
C ASN A 270 -0.35 15.16 -15.38
N SER A 271 0.69 15.89 -15.02
CA SER A 271 1.12 16.04 -13.62
C SER A 271 0.76 17.42 -13.08
N TRP A 272 0.29 17.49 -11.84
CA TRP A 272 -0.06 18.75 -11.18
C TRP A 272 0.55 18.84 -9.79
N SER A 273 1.38 19.86 -9.55
CA SER A 273 1.93 20.07 -8.21
C SER A 273 0.88 20.66 -7.28
N VAL A 274 0.45 19.86 -6.30
CA VAL A 274 -0.43 20.32 -5.22
C VAL A 274 0.29 21.37 -4.38
N GLU A 275 1.59 21.19 -4.16
CA GLU A 275 2.43 22.14 -3.42
C GLU A 275 2.47 23.50 -4.12
N GLU A 276 2.87 23.54 -5.40
CA GLU A 276 2.95 24.81 -6.14
C GLU A 276 1.60 25.52 -6.19
N PHE A 277 0.49 24.78 -6.31
CA PHE A 277 -0.84 25.38 -6.26
C PHE A 277 -1.14 25.99 -4.88
N LEU A 278 -0.84 25.27 -3.79
CA LEU A 278 -1.06 25.77 -2.45
C LEU A 278 -0.18 27.00 -2.15
N GLU A 279 1.08 27.00 -2.59
CA GLU A 279 2.02 28.08 -2.34
C GLU A 279 1.81 29.30 -3.25
N ASN A 280 1.82 29.08 -4.57
CA ASN A 280 1.80 30.16 -5.56
C ASN A 280 0.41 30.73 -5.78
N ASP A 281 -0.60 29.88 -5.88
CA ASP A 281 -1.97 30.33 -6.11
C ASP A 281 -2.68 30.71 -4.81
N LEU A 282 -2.38 30.04 -3.69
CA LEU A 282 -3.11 30.27 -2.43
C LEU A 282 -2.31 30.97 -1.31
N GLY A 283 -1.00 31.17 -1.49
CA GLY A 283 -0.15 31.79 -0.47
C GLY A 283 -0.09 30.97 0.84
N ILE A 284 -0.23 29.66 0.74
CA ILE A 284 -0.15 28.73 1.87
C ILE A 284 1.29 28.29 2.04
N ARG A 285 1.89 28.48 3.22
CA ARG A 285 3.23 27.95 3.51
C ARG A 285 3.13 26.45 3.74
N VAL A 286 3.73 25.67 2.85
CA VAL A 286 3.67 24.20 2.87
C VAL A 286 5.00 23.62 3.33
N VAL A 287 4.94 22.47 4.00
CA VAL A 287 6.09 21.58 4.20
C VAL A 287 5.69 20.18 3.73
N ASP A 288 6.53 19.55 2.93
CA ASP A 288 6.31 18.21 2.38
C ASP A 288 7.53 17.25 2.53
N GLU A 289 8.64 17.72 3.13
CA GLU A 289 9.93 17.01 3.18
C GLU A 289 10.27 16.30 4.52
N MET A 290 11.19 15.32 4.41
CA MET A 290 11.69 14.41 5.45
C MET A 290 12.55 15.06 6.56
N PHE A 291 12.88 16.35 6.50
CA PHE A 291 13.81 16.97 7.47
C PHE A 291 13.30 17.03 8.92
N LEU A 292 12.04 16.66 9.15
CA LEU A 292 11.37 16.62 10.45
C LEU A 292 11.87 15.50 11.40
N GLU A 293 12.72 14.58 10.96
CA GLU A 293 13.15 13.45 11.81
C GLU A 293 14.16 13.86 12.91
N LYS A 294 14.94 14.92 12.71
CA LYS A 294 16.07 15.27 13.60
C LYS A 294 15.66 16.22 14.72
N GLY A 295 14.97 15.68 15.72
CA GLY A 295 14.68 16.40 16.96
C GLY A 295 13.68 15.67 17.85
N ASN A 296 13.58 16.09 19.10
CA ASN A 296 12.48 15.69 19.98
C ASN A 296 11.17 16.36 19.55
N THR A 297 10.04 15.93 20.12
CA THR A 297 8.70 16.47 19.81
C THR A 297 8.65 18.00 19.85
N CYS A 298 9.20 18.64 20.88
CA CYS A 298 9.19 20.09 21.02
C CYS A 298 9.97 20.80 19.91
N GLU A 299 11.13 20.26 19.52
CA GLU A 299 11.94 20.81 18.43
C GLU A 299 11.21 20.73 17.08
N ARG A 300 10.52 19.61 16.82
CA ARG A 300 9.71 19.43 15.61
C ARG A 300 8.55 20.42 15.56
N HIS A 301 7.81 20.57 16.66
CA HIS A 301 6.71 21.53 16.71
C HIS A 301 7.18 22.98 16.61
N ALA A 302 8.30 23.34 17.24
CA ALA A 302 8.89 24.68 17.10
C ALA A 302 9.24 24.99 15.64
N TYR A 303 9.85 24.03 14.93
CA TYR A 303 10.12 24.16 13.49
C TYR A 303 8.82 24.32 12.69
N LEU A 304 7.83 23.45 12.91
CA LEU A 304 6.58 23.47 12.15
C LEU A 304 5.76 24.75 12.38
N ASN A 305 5.74 25.27 13.61
CA ASN A 305 5.05 26.53 13.96
C ASN A 305 5.67 27.73 13.22
N ASP A 306 7.00 27.76 13.08
CA ASP A 306 7.72 28.82 12.35
C ASP A 306 7.51 28.71 10.84
N LYS A 307 7.54 27.49 10.30
CA LYS A 307 7.71 27.26 8.86
C LYS A 307 6.42 27.14 8.06
N CYS A 308 5.35 26.58 8.61
CA CYS A 308 4.23 26.17 7.78
C CYS A 308 2.85 26.38 8.41
N ASP A 309 1.86 26.48 7.51
CA ASP A 309 0.44 26.51 7.85
C ASP A 309 -0.24 25.20 7.46
N LEU A 310 0.43 24.39 6.64
CA LEU A 310 -0.04 23.13 6.12
C LEU A 310 1.13 22.15 5.96
N VAL A 311 0.95 20.90 6.42
CA VAL A 311 1.84 19.78 6.08
C VAL A 311 1.16 18.93 5.01
N LEU A 312 1.85 18.76 3.88
CA LEU A 312 1.37 18.01 2.74
C LEU A 312 2.04 16.64 2.70
N ILE A 313 1.26 15.57 2.73
CA ILE A 313 1.75 14.20 2.58
C ILE A 313 1.33 13.64 1.23
N ASN A 314 2.22 13.75 0.24
CA ASN A 314 2.10 13.06 -1.03
C ASN A 314 2.92 11.75 -1.00
N GLY A 315 2.23 10.64 -0.73
CA GLY A 315 2.88 9.35 -0.46
C GLY A 315 3.01 8.42 -1.67
N GLY A 316 2.31 8.71 -2.78
CA GLY A 316 2.23 7.81 -3.94
C GLY A 316 1.66 8.47 -5.19
N SER A 317 1.83 9.79 -5.30
CA SER A 317 1.51 10.63 -6.46
C SER A 317 0.04 10.68 -6.89
N ARG A 318 -0.86 9.87 -6.35
CA ARG A 318 -2.30 9.92 -6.72
C ARG A 318 -3.23 10.22 -5.55
N ARG A 319 -2.64 10.53 -4.39
CA ARG A 319 -3.36 10.87 -3.18
C ARG A 319 -2.48 11.70 -2.26
N ALA A 320 -3.03 12.81 -1.78
CA ALA A 320 -2.36 13.66 -0.80
C ALA A 320 -3.22 13.87 0.45
N HIS A 321 -2.59 13.83 1.63
CA HIS A 321 -3.22 14.24 2.89
C HIS A 321 -2.73 15.66 3.22
N LEU A 322 -3.67 16.53 3.58
CA LEU A 322 -3.41 17.91 3.95
C LEU A 322 -3.72 18.07 5.44
N HIS A 323 -2.69 18.29 6.25
CA HIS A 323 -2.81 18.56 7.67
C HIS A 323 -2.79 20.08 7.87
N LEU A 324 -3.87 20.66 8.40
CA LEU A 324 -4.02 22.11 8.50
C LEU A 324 -3.61 22.61 9.89
N ARG A 325 -2.97 23.78 9.98
CA ARG A 325 -2.78 24.48 11.26
C ARG A 325 -3.72 25.68 11.33
N THR A 326 -4.67 25.64 12.26
CA THR A 326 -5.67 26.71 12.47
C THR A 326 -5.43 27.53 13.74
N ASP A 327 -4.40 27.18 14.51
CA ASP A 327 -4.02 27.83 15.77
C ASP A 327 -2.51 28.19 15.78
N GLU A 328 -2.03 28.85 16.83
CA GLU A 328 -0.62 29.18 17.01
C GLU A 328 0.29 27.93 17.06
N HIS A 329 -0.27 26.76 17.41
CA HIS A 329 0.48 25.53 17.59
C HIS A 329 -0.13 24.32 16.85
N TRP A 330 0.73 23.38 16.45
CA TRP A 330 0.33 22.15 15.77
C TRP A 330 -0.39 21.11 16.64
N PHE A 331 -0.39 21.25 17.98
CA PHE A 331 -1.04 20.28 18.89
C PHE A 331 -2.57 20.25 18.76
N HIS A 332 -3.18 21.37 18.39
CA HIS A 332 -4.62 21.45 18.16
C HIS A 332 -5.00 20.75 16.86
N GLU A 333 -5.96 19.83 16.92
CA GLU A 333 -6.57 19.27 15.71
C GLU A 333 -7.71 20.20 15.26
N PRO A 334 -7.67 20.72 14.02
CA PRO A 334 -8.73 21.60 13.54
C PRO A 334 -10.11 20.94 13.60
N THR A 335 -11.07 21.67 14.15
CA THR A 335 -12.49 21.32 14.09
C THR A 335 -13.00 21.40 12.65
N PRO A 336 -14.17 20.80 12.35
CA PRO A 336 -14.80 20.93 11.03
C PRO A 336 -15.06 22.40 10.64
N GLN A 337 -15.42 23.25 11.61
CA GLN A 337 -15.64 24.67 11.36
C GLN A 337 -14.33 25.39 11.00
N GLU A 338 -13.27 25.20 11.79
CA GLU A 338 -11.95 25.80 11.49
C GLU A 338 -11.39 25.30 10.15
N THR A 339 -11.66 24.05 9.78
CA THR A 339 -11.30 23.48 8.47
C THR A 339 -12.04 24.18 7.32
N GLN A 340 -13.31 24.54 7.51
CA GLN A 340 -14.09 25.31 6.53
C GLN A 340 -13.57 26.75 6.42
N GLU A 341 -13.24 27.37 7.56
CA GLU A 341 -12.83 28.76 7.66
C GLU A 341 -11.31 28.98 7.39
N PHE A 342 -10.54 27.91 7.14
CA PHE A 342 -9.08 27.96 6.96
C PHE A 342 -8.59 29.01 5.97
N LEU A 343 -9.28 29.21 4.84
CA LEU A 343 -8.92 30.27 3.88
C LEU A 343 -9.45 31.65 4.27
N ALA A 344 -10.57 31.72 5.00
CA ALA A 344 -11.21 32.98 5.38
C ALA A 344 -10.35 33.80 6.36
N HIS A 345 -9.50 33.14 7.13
CA HIS A 345 -8.56 33.80 8.05
C HIS A 345 -7.29 34.32 7.38
N ARG A 346 -7.10 34.11 6.06
CA ARG A 346 -5.92 34.56 5.32
C ARG A 346 -6.19 35.92 4.68
N ALA A 347 -5.20 36.83 4.77
CA ALA A 347 -5.29 38.14 4.15
C ALA A 347 -5.16 38.03 2.62
N ASP A 348 -6.12 38.61 1.89
CA ASP A 348 -6.19 38.69 0.42
C ASP A 348 -6.28 37.33 -0.32
N PRO A 349 -7.46 36.67 -0.32
CA PRO A 349 -7.63 35.40 -1.02
C PRO A 349 -7.51 35.61 -2.53
N ALA A 350 -6.66 34.80 -3.16
CA ALA A 350 -6.51 34.78 -4.61
C ALA A 350 -7.86 34.61 -5.33
N PRO A 351 -8.03 35.18 -6.54
CA PRO A 351 -9.31 35.15 -7.27
C PRO A 351 -9.92 33.74 -7.39
N VAL A 352 -9.08 32.70 -7.50
CA VAL A 352 -9.48 31.29 -7.61
C VAL A 352 -10.23 30.75 -6.37
N CYS A 353 -10.09 31.40 -5.20
CA CYS A 353 -10.68 30.97 -3.93
C CYS A 353 -11.76 31.90 -3.37
N ARG A 354 -12.11 32.98 -4.06
CA ARG A 354 -13.04 33.98 -3.50
C ARG A 354 -14.42 33.35 -3.21
N GLY A 355 -14.78 33.33 -1.93
CA GLY A 355 -16.06 32.79 -1.44
C GLY A 355 -16.10 31.25 -1.36
N MET A 356 -14.95 30.58 -1.46
CA MET A 356 -14.85 29.12 -1.39
C MET A 356 -13.94 28.67 -0.24
N THR A 357 -14.20 27.49 0.30
CA THR A 357 -13.30 26.81 1.26
C THR A 357 -12.15 26.13 0.53
N LEU A 358 -11.08 25.76 1.25
CA LEU A 358 -9.93 25.05 0.65
C LEU A 358 -10.35 23.76 -0.08
N HIS A 359 -11.16 22.92 0.58
CA HIS A 359 -11.60 21.66 0.00
C HIS A 359 -12.51 21.86 -1.22
N GLN A 360 -13.30 22.94 -1.28
CA GLN A 360 -14.08 23.28 -2.47
C GLN A 360 -13.19 23.75 -3.62
N THR A 361 -12.17 24.57 -3.34
CA THR A 361 -11.20 25.01 -4.35
C THR A 361 -10.47 23.81 -4.94
N LEU A 362 -10.01 22.88 -4.09
CA LEU A 362 -9.35 21.65 -4.51
C LEU A 362 -10.30 20.77 -5.34
N ALA A 363 -11.56 20.61 -4.94
CA ALA A 363 -12.54 19.82 -5.67
C ALA A 363 -12.85 20.35 -7.07
N LYS A 364 -12.59 21.63 -7.34
CA LYS A 364 -12.75 22.24 -8.67
C LYS A 364 -11.53 22.08 -9.57
N GLN A 365 -10.38 21.66 -9.05
CA GLN A 365 -9.19 21.45 -9.88
C GLN A 365 -9.37 20.24 -10.78
N THR A 366 -9.03 20.39 -12.06
CA THR A 366 -9.14 19.30 -13.04
C THR A 366 -8.38 18.02 -12.68
N PRO A 367 -7.18 18.10 -12.07
CA PRO A 367 -6.45 16.91 -11.64
C PRO A 367 -7.05 16.17 -10.43
N VAL A 368 -8.08 16.73 -9.77
CA VAL A 368 -8.65 16.18 -8.53
C VAL A 368 -10.00 15.53 -8.81
N ARG A 369 -10.09 14.21 -8.63
CA ARG A 369 -11.32 13.43 -8.83
C ARG A 369 -12.21 13.39 -7.58
N LEU A 370 -11.62 13.40 -6.40
CA LEU A 370 -12.38 13.35 -5.16
C LEU A 370 -11.63 14.09 -4.06
N VAL A 371 -12.37 14.81 -3.23
CA VAL A 371 -11.91 15.37 -1.97
C VAL A 371 -12.72 14.73 -0.85
N ALA A 372 -12.06 14.18 0.17
CA ALA A 372 -12.68 13.72 1.40
C ALA A 372 -12.24 14.63 2.56
N VAL A 373 -13.18 15.08 3.38
CA VAL A 373 -12.96 16.03 4.47
C VAL A 373 -13.49 15.46 5.76
N LYS A 374 -12.67 15.48 6.82
CA LYS A 374 -13.10 15.08 8.17
C LYS A 374 -14.16 16.07 8.67
N ALA A 375 -15.42 15.63 8.70
CA ALA A 375 -16.56 16.44 9.13
C ALA A 375 -16.99 16.16 10.59
N GLY A 376 -16.32 15.20 11.24
CA GLY A 376 -16.52 14.82 12.64
C GLY A 376 -15.89 13.44 12.91
N PRO A 377 -16.04 12.89 14.14
CA PRO A 377 -15.50 11.58 14.49
C PRO A 377 -16.03 10.42 13.64
N ASP A 378 -17.30 10.49 13.21
CA ASP A 378 -17.98 9.44 12.45
C ASP A 378 -18.57 9.99 11.14
N ARG A 379 -18.06 11.12 10.65
CA ARG A 379 -18.64 11.86 9.51
C ARG A 379 -17.56 12.35 8.56
N VAL A 380 -17.75 12.10 7.27
CA VAL A 380 -16.85 12.54 6.20
C VAL A 380 -17.67 13.20 5.11
N GLU A 381 -17.33 14.44 4.75
CA GLU A 381 -17.87 15.07 3.53
C GLU A 381 -17.02 14.66 2.34
N VAL A 382 -17.65 14.29 1.23
CA VAL A 382 -16.98 14.01 -0.04
C VAL A 382 -17.43 15.00 -1.11
N LEU A 383 -16.50 15.48 -1.92
CA LEU A 383 -16.73 16.47 -2.95
C LEU A 383 -16.09 16.07 -4.27
N HIS A 384 -16.78 16.39 -5.37
CA HIS A 384 -16.22 16.37 -6.72
C HIS A 384 -16.84 17.53 -7.52
N ARG A 385 -16.03 18.50 -7.94
CA ARG A 385 -16.53 19.76 -8.54
C ARG A 385 -17.57 20.42 -7.62
N ASP A 386 -18.80 20.62 -8.12
CA ASP A 386 -19.92 21.17 -7.33
C ASP A 386 -20.75 20.08 -6.63
N ALA A 387 -20.47 18.79 -6.90
CA ALA A 387 -21.16 17.69 -6.26
C ALA A 387 -20.65 17.46 -4.82
N ARG A 388 -21.56 17.06 -3.94
CA ARG A 388 -21.34 16.82 -2.51
C ARG A 388 -22.12 15.61 -2.01
N GLY A 389 -21.53 14.93 -1.04
CA GLY A 389 -22.21 13.90 -0.27
C GLY A 389 -21.62 13.75 1.11
N LEU A 390 -22.37 13.10 1.98
CA LEU A 390 -22.00 12.86 3.36
C LEU A 390 -21.94 11.36 3.63
N ILE A 391 -20.83 10.91 4.19
CA ILE A 391 -20.62 9.55 4.69
C ILE A 391 -20.69 9.59 6.21
N GLU A 392 -21.45 8.66 6.78
CA GLU A 392 -21.65 8.57 8.22
C GLU A 392 -21.45 7.12 8.69
N ARG A 393 -20.90 6.97 9.89
CA ARG A 393 -20.78 5.70 10.61
C ARG A 393 -21.63 5.72 11.87
N GLU A 394 -22.21 4.58 12.21
CA GLU A 394 -22.77 4.32 13.53
C GLU A 394 -22.24 2.99 14.09
N LEU A 395 -22.26 2.87 15.42
CA LEU A 395 -22.04 1.61 16.11
C LEU A 395 -23.36 1.18 16.76
N ARG A 396 -23.94 0.09 16.28
CA ARG A 396 -25.20 -0.46 16.79
C ARG A 396 -25.04 -1.94 17.07
N ASP A 397 -25.35 -2.36 18.30
CA ASP A 397 -25.24 -3.75 18.76
C ASP A 397 -23.84 -4.37 18.52
N GLY A 398 -22.79 -3.55 18.67
CA GLY A 398 -21.40 -3.98 18.45
C GLY A 398 -20.97 -4.09 16.99
N VAL A 399 -21.86 -3.75 16.04
CA VAL A 399 -21.59 -3.79 14.60
C VAL A 399 -21.51 -2.36 14.06
N LYS A 400 -20.41 -2.04 13.39
CA LYS A 400 -20.27 -0.78 12.65
C LYS A 400 -21.11 -0.83 11.38
N ARG A 401 -21.88 0.23 11.14
CA ARG A 401 -22.71 0.40 9.94
C ARG A 401 -22.47 1.77 9.34
N TYR A 402 -22.72 1.89 8.05
CA TYR A 402 -22.31 3.02 7.24
C TYR A 402 -23.46 3.47 6.33
N ARG A 403 -23.54 4.77 6.12
CA ARG A 403 -24.51 5.40 5.22
C ARG A 403 -23.81 6.41 4.34
N TYR A 404 -24.22 6.49 3.08
CA TYR A 404 -23.85 7.55 2.16
C TYR A 404 -25.09 8.30 1.69
N THR A 405 -25.08 9.63 1.82
CA THR A 405 -26.17 10.51 1.40
C THR A 405 -25.61 11.57 0.44
N PRO A 406 -25.85 11.46 -0.87
CA PRO A 406 -25.57 12.54 -1.81
C PRO A 406 -26.44 13.75 -1.44
N THR A 407 -25.83 14.93 -1.26
CA THR A 407 -26.53 16.16 -0.82
C THR A 407 -26.70 17.16 -1.94
N ALA A 408 -25.81 17.14 -2.94
CA ALA A 408 -25.93 17.89 -4.19
C ALA A 408 -25.18 17.13 -5.28
N GLY A 409 -25.86 16.59 -6.29
CA GLY A 409 -25.21 15.62 -7.21
C GLY A 409 -24.68 14.39 -6.47
N ASP A 410 -23.79 13.61 -7.10
CA ASP A 410 -23.21 12.39 -6.53
C ASP A 410 -21.71 12.29 -6.82
N PRO A 411 -20.84 12.71 -5.87
CA PRO A 411 -19.38 12.61 -6.00
C PRO A 411 -18.83 11.21 -6.25
N LEU A 412 -19.49 10.17 -5.72
CA LEU A 412 -19.03 8.78 -5.80
C LEU A 412 -19.63 8.04 -7.00
N SER A 413 -20.57 8.67 -7.71
CA SER A 413 -21.22 8.08 -8.88
C SER A 413 -21.87 6.73 -8.56
N TYR A 414 -22.51 6.65 -7.40
CA TYR A 414 -23.21 5.48 -6.85
C TYR A 414 -24.68 5.37 -7.30
N ASP A 415 -25.16 6.26 -8.17
CA ASP A 415 -26.43 6.12 -8.89
C ASP A 415 -26.43 4.99 -9.96
N GLU A 416 -25.63 3.94 -9.73
CA GLU A 416 -25.55 2.74 -10.57
C GLU A 416 -26.48 1.64 -10.00
N PRO A 417 -27.09 0.76 -10.84
CA PRO A 417 -28.12 -0.19 -10.39
C PRO A 417 -27.73 -1.11 -9.22
N HIS A 418 -26.44 -1.38 -9.05
CA HIS A 418 -25.91 -2.30 -8.05
C HIS A 418 -25.60 -1.62 -6.70
N VAL A 419 -25.37 -0.30 -6.69
CA VAL A 419 -25.09 0.47 -5.46
C VAL A 419 -26.29 1.31 -5.03
N LYS A 420 -27.07 1.82 -5.99
CA LYS A 420 -28.26 2.64 -5.78
C LYS A 420 -29.23 2.12 -4.70
N PRO A 421 -29.47 0.80 -4.55
CA PRO A 421 -30.33 0.29 -3.47
C PRO A 421 -29.84 0.64 -2.04
N LEU A 422 -28.55 0.93 -1.85
CA LEU A 422 -27.98 1.36 -0.57
C LEU A 422 -28.11 2.87 -0.31
N LEU A 423 -28.60 3.64 -1.29
CA LEU A 423 -28.89 5.08 -1.16
C LEU A 423 -30.33 5.30 -0.63
N ASP A 424 -30.76 4.47 0.30
CA ASP A 424 -32.11 4.44 0.89
C ASP A 424 -32.25 5.23 2.20
N GLY A 425 -31.18 5.93 2.59
CA GLY A 425 -31.08 6.69 3.85
C GLY A 425 -30.84 5.82 5.09
N GLN A 426 -30.68 4.50 4.94
CA GLN A 426 -30.39 3.57 6.03
C GLN A 426 -28.88 3.31 6.19
N PHE A 427 -28.53 2.74 7.34
CA PHE A 427 -27.17 2.29 7.63
C PHE A 427 -27.02 0.80 7.30
N HIS A 428 -25.99 0.47 6.52
CA HIS A 428 -25.67 -0.89 6.07
C HIS A 428 -24.30 -1.32 6.57
N ASP A 429 -24.08 -2.61 6.81
CA ASP A 429 -22.76 -3.11 7.21
C ASP A 429 -21.72 -3.01 6.09
N SER A 430 -20.43 -3.12 6.44
CA SER A 430 -19.34 -3.00 5.45
C SER A 430 -19.35 -4.10 4.39
N ARG A 431 -19.87 -5.30 4.70
CA ARG A 431 -19.92 -6.41 3.73
C ARG A 431 -20.97 -6.16 2.65
N THR A 432 -22.09 -5.55 3.04
CA THR A 432 -23.14 -5.11 2.13
C THR A 432 -22.61 -4.02 1.20
N TRP A 433 -21.91 -3.02 1.75
CA TRP A 433 -21.23 -1.99 0.94
C TRP A 433 -20.20 -2.58 -0.02
N LEU A 434 -19.31 -3.47 0.44
CA LEU A 434 -18.33 -4.14 -0.42
C LEU A 434 -19.01 -4.91 -1.55
N ALA A 435 -20.01 -5.74 -1.23
CA ALA A 435 -20.71 -6.55 -2.23
C ALA A 435 -21.39 -5.69 -3.30
N ALA A 436 -22.03 -4.60 -2.88
CA ALA A 436 -22.72 -3.67 -3.76
C ALA A 436 -21.74 -2.82 -4.59
N SER A 437 -20.63 -2.35 -4.03
CA SER A 437 -19.75 -1.35 -4.66
C SER A 437 -18.47 -1.89 -5.30
N CYS A 438 -18.13 -3.17 -5.13
CA CYS A 438 -16.88 -3.78 -5.61
C CYS A 438 -16.59 -3.64 -7.12
N ARG A 439 -17.57 -3.21 -7.92
CA ARG A 439 -17.46 -2.95 -9.37
C ARG A 439 -17.59 -1.48 -9.77
N SER A 440 -17.94 -0.62 -8.81
CA SER A 440 -18.05 0.83 -9.02
C SER A 440 -16.67 1.47 -9.16
N GLU A 441 -16.64 2.74 -9.53
CA GLU A 441 -15.40 3.52 -9.59
C GLU A 441 -14.68 3.62 -8.23
N PHE A 442 -15.44 3.65 -7.13
CA PHE A 442 -14.92 3.73 -5.76
C PHE A 442 -15.31 2.49 -4.96
N PRO A 443 -14.68 1.33 -5.18
CA PRO A 443 -15.07 0.10 -4.52
C PRO A 443 -14.81 0.16 -3.01
N ASP A 444 -15.81 -0.24 -2.22
CA ASP A 444 -15.77 -0.30 -0.75
C ASP A 444 -15.36 1.01 -0.06
N PHE A 445 -15.54 2.16 -0.73
CA PHE A 445 -15.00 3.43 -0.27
C PHE A 445 -15.72 3.96 0.97
N VAL A 446 -17.05 3.79 1.04
CA VAL A 446 -17.90 4.34 2.12
C VAL A 446 -17.48 3.86 3.51
N PRO A 447 -17.32 2.55 3.78
CA PRO A 447 -16.77 2.11 5.05
C PRO A 447 -15.33 2.59 5.26
N GLN A 448 -14.48 2.47 4.24
CA GLN A 448 -13.04 2.67 4.43
C GLN A 448 -12.63 4.11 4.70
N VAL A 449 -13.25 5.08 4.05
CA VAL A 449 -12.85 6.49 4.17
C VAL A 449 -13.13 7.04 5.57
N VAL A 450 -14.24 6.66 6.22
CA VAL A 450 -14.51 7.08 7.60
C VAL A 450 -13.57 6.39 8.58
N GLU A 451 -13.26 5.11 8.37
CA GLU A 451 -12.28 4.37 9.19
C GLU A 451 -10.86 4.94 9.03
N MET A 452 -10.50 5.47 7.85
CA MET A 452 -9.23 6.13 7.60
C MET A 452 -9.03 7.36 8.52
N PHE A 453 -10.09 8.14 8.76
CA PHE A 453 -10.03 9.34 9.61
C PHE A 453 -10.01 9.07 11.13
N ASP A 454 -10.12 7.80 11.56
CA ASP A 454 -9.87 7.40 12.95
C ASP A 454 -8.39 7.61 13.35
N SER A 455 -7.48 7.67 12.37
CA SER A 455 -6.07 7.96 12.62
C SER A 455 -5.78 9.46 12.62
N GLY A 456 -5.06 9.94 13.64
CA GLY A 456 -4.47 11.29 13.63
C GLY A 456 -3.38 11.50 12.57
N ARG A 457 -2.96 10.41 11.89
CA ARG A 457 -2.07 10.46 10.72
C ARG A 457 -2.81 10.71 9.40
N ALA A 458 -4.14 10.78 9.44
CA ALA A 458 -4.92 11.31 8.33
C ALA A 458 -5.01 12.84 8.46
N GLY A 459 -4.63 13.56 7.40
CA GLY A 459 -4.89 15.00 7.30
C GLY A 459 -6.38 15.32 7.31
N GLN A 460 -6.76 16.54 7.69
CA GLN A 460 -8.17 16.98 7.74
C GLN A 460 -8.85 16.91 6.36
N ILE A 461 -8.06 17.07 5.29
CA ILE A 461 -8.49 16.95 3.90
C ILE A 461 -7.62 15.90 3.22
N VAL A 462 -8.25 14.99 2.47
CA VAL A 462 -7.56 14.00 1.62
C VAL A 462 -8.06 14.16 0.20
N ILE A 463 -7.16 14.34 -0.75
CA ILE A 463 -7.47 14.47 -2.17
C ILE A 463 -7.01 13.23 -2.95
N PHE A 464 -7.78 12.86 -3.96
CA PHE A 464 -7.53 11.73 -4.85
C PHE A 464 -7.45 12.22 -6.29
N ALA A 465 -6.39 11.82 -7.00
CA ALA A 465 -6.13 12.27 -8.37
C ALA A 465 -7.10 11.63 -9.37
N ASP A 466 -7.48 12.41 -10.39
CA ASP A 466 -8.30 11.94 -11.51
C ASP A 466 -7.55 10.97 -12.42
N ARG A 467 -8.31 10.19 -13.19
CA ARG A 467 -7.74 9.21 -14.12
C ARG A 467 -6.79 9.91 -15.08
N GLY A 468 -5.61 9.34 -15.25
CA GLY A 468 -4.56 9.91 -16.09
C GLY A 468 -3.75 11.03 -15.43
N TRP A 469 -4.15 11.54 -14.25
CA TRP A 469 -3.44 12.61 -13.53
C TRP A 469 -2.63 12.11 -12.34
N ASP A 470 -1.53 12.78 -12.02
CA ASP A 470 -0.82 12.61 -10.75
C ASP A 470 -0.53 13.98 -10.09
N PHE A 471 -0.09 13.92 -8.83
CA PHE A 471 0.24 15.01 -7.93
C PHE A 471 1.77 15.23 -7.82
N SER A 472 2.56 14.56 -8.67
CA SER A 472 4.02 14.59 -8.60
C SER A 472 4.58 14.92 -9.98
N PRO A 473 4.79 16.20 -10.31
CA PRO A 473 5.47 16.56 -11.55
C PRO A 473 6.83 15.86 -11.64
N ILE A 474 7.10 15.29 -12.81
CA ILE A 474 8.34 14.54 -13.12
C ILE A 474 9.53 15.48 -13.26
#